data_AF-A0A3D6BYD7-F1
#
_entry.id   AF-A0A3D6BYD7-F1
#
_cell.length_a   1.000
_cell.length_b   1.000
_cell.length_c   1.000
_cell.angle_alpha   90.00
_cell.angle_beta   90.00
_cell.angle_gamma   90.00
#
_symmetry.space_group_name_H-M   'P 1'
#
loop_
_entity.id
_entity.type
_entity.pdbx_description
1 polymer ?
#
loop_
_entity_poly.entity_id
_entity_poly.type
_entity_poly.pdbx_seq_one_letter_code
_entity_poly.pdbx_strand_id
1 'polypeptide(L)'
;FGTLHTSSAAKTVDRVIEVFPHSEQAQIRSTLSDGLRAVVAQVLFKRVDKKGRCAALEVLVATPAVRNLIRESKTHQISSMIQTGKQYGMQLLDDAIMDLYKKGWISPDEAYAKANNKGIFRPFLKTPPSDFTEA
;
A
#
# COMPACT_ATOMS: atom_id res chain seq x y z
N PHE A 1 -7.38 18.10 2.59
CA PHE A 1 -6.34 17.10 2.31
C PHE A 1 -5.47 16.94 3.55
N GLY A 2 -4.92 15.75 3.80
CA GLY A 2 -4.05 15.48 4.94
C GLY A 2 -2.97 14.47 4.56
N THR A 3 -1.86 14.47 5.31
CA THR A 3 -0.71 13.59 5.07
C THR A 3 -0.38 12.80 6.33
N LEU A 4 -0.11 11.51 6.19
CA LEU A 4 0.33 10.63 7.28
C LEU A 4 1.59 9.88 6.86
N HIS A 5 2.38 9.45 7.86
CA HIS A 5 3.60 8.66 7.67
C HIS A 5 3.31 7.16 7.77
N THR A 6 2.43 6.66 6.92
CA THR A 6 2.00 5.25 6.87
C THR A 6 2.40 4.61 5.54
N SER A 7 2.68 3.31 5.57
CA SER A 7 3.24 2.58 4.42
C SER A 7 2.20 1.96 3.49
N SER A 8 0.91 1.98 3.85
CA SER A 8 -0.19 1.44 3.05
C SER A 8 -1.51 2.12 3.35
N ALA A 9 -2.48 1.96 2.46
CA ALA A 9 -3.83 2.49 2.60
C ALA A 9 -4.56 1.90 3.83
N ALA A 10 -4.46 0.60 4.05
CA ALA A 10 -5.03 -0.06 5.22
C ALA A 10 -4.45 0.49 6.54
N LYS A 11 -3.11 0.55 6.64
CA LYS A 11 -2.43 1.13 7.83
C LYS A 11 -2.77 2.59 8.05
N THR A 12 -3.03 3.34 6.98
CA THR A 12 -3.45 4.74 7.07
C THR A 12 -4.82 4.84 7.74
N VAL A 13 -5.77 4.01 7.34
CA VAL A 13 -7.10 3.95 7.98
C VAL A 13 -6.97 3.58 9.45
N ASP A 14 -6.24 2.51 9.77
CA ASP A 14 -6.06 2.06 11.15
C ASP A 14 -5.40 3.17 12.00
N ARG A 15 -4.34 3.79 11.50
CA ARG A 15 -3.62 4.84 12.21
C ARG A 15 -4.48 6.06 12.50
N VAL A 16 -5.38 6.46 11.59
CA VAL A 16 -6.31 7.58 11.82
C VAL A 16 -7.29 7.25 12.95
N ILE A 17 -7.67 5.99 13.13
CA ILE A 17 -8.63 5.58 14.17
C ILE A 17 -7.92 5.39 15.51
N GLU A 18 -6.75 4.76 15.52
CA GLU A 18 -6.02 4.37 16.74
C GLU A 18 -5.46 5.55 17.56
N VAL A 19 -5.40 6.75 17.00
CA VAL A 19 -5.01 7.95 17.77
C VAL A 19 -6.08 8.41 18.76
N PHE A 20 -7.31 7.91 18.63
CA PHE A 20 -8.43 8.24 19.51
C PHE A 20 -8.59 7.20 20.64
N PRO A 21 -9.15 7.58 21.79
CA PRO A 21 -9.48 6.65 22.89
C PRO A 21 -10.36 5.50 22.41
N HIS A 22 -10.17 4.29 22.96
CA HIS A 22 -10.89 3.09 22.54
C HIS A 22 -12.42 3.24 22.54
N SER A 23 -12.99 3.99 23.48
CA SER A 23 -14.43 4.26 23.57
C SER A 23 -14.98 5.06 22.39
N GLU A 24 -14.15 5.86 21.73
CA GLU A 24 -14.53 6.73 20.61
C GLU A 24 -14.25 6.10 19.24
N GLN A 25 -13.39 5.08 19.17
CA GLN A 25 -12.91 4.51 17.91
C GLN A 25 -14.04 4.01 17.00
N ALA A 26 -15.11 3.45 17.56
CA ALA A 26 -16.26 3.00 16.77
C ALA A 26 -16.96 4.16 16.05
N GLN A 27 -17.14 5.30 16.73
CA GLN A 27 -17.72 6.51 16.15
C GLN A 27 -16.79 7.12 15.09
N ILE A 28 -15.50 7.26 15.42
CA ILE A 28 -14.48 7.78 14.50
C ILE A 28 -14.42 6.95 13.21
N ARG A 29 -14.49 5.63 13.33
CA ARG A 29 -14.51 4.69 12.21
C ARG A 29 -15.73 4.91 11.32
N SER A 30 -16.91 5.13 11.90
CA SER A 30 -18.12 5.47 11.15
C SER A 30 -17.96 6.79 10.38
N THR A 31 -17.54 7.85 11.06
CA THR A 31 -17.31 9.18 10.45
C THR A 31 -16.23 9.13 9.36
N LEU A 32 -15.12 8.42 9.59
CA LEU A 32 -14.07 8.22 8.60
C LEU A 32 -14.60 7.44 7.39
N SER A 33 -15.42 6.40 7.61
CA SER A 33 -16.01 5.62 6.52
C SER A 33 -16.89 6.46 5.61
N ASP A 34 -17.54 7.51 6.13
CA ASP A 34 -18.39 8.40 5.33
C ASP A 34 -17.60 9.55 4.69
N GLY A 35 -16.60 10.09 5.39
CA GLY A 35 -15.79 11.22 4.91
C GLY A 35 -14.65 10.85 3.95
N LEU A 36 -14.07 9.65 4.08
CA LEU A 36 -12.90 9.24 3.29
C LEU A 36 -13.23 9.20 1.80
N ARG A 37 -12.34 9.72 0.94
CA ARG A 37 -12.51 9.66 -0.53
C ARG A 37 -11.51 8.70 -1.18
N ALA A 38 -10.24 8.86 -0.84
CA ALA A 38 -9.18 8.00 -1.31
C ALA A 38 -8.00 8.06 -0.33
N VAL A 39 -7.15 7.05 -0.40
CA VAL A 39 -5.82 7.05 0.22
C VAL A 39 -4.80 6.75 -0.88
N VAL A 40 -3.74 7.56 -0.93
CA VAL A 40 -2.60 7.34 -1.82
C VAL A 40 -1.36 7.17 -0.96
N ALA A 41 -0.84 5.95 -0.87
CA ALA A 41 0.44 5.69 -0.23
C ALA A 41 1.54 5.72 -1.29
N GLN A 42 2.67 6.36 -0.99
CA GLN A 42 3.73 6.59 -1.97
C GLN A 42 5.08 6.08 -1.47
N VAL A 43 5.86 5.50 -2.39
CA VAL A 43 7.26 5.14 -2.15
C VAL A 43 8.11 5.64 -3.30
N LEU A 44 9.21 6.34 -2.98
CA LEU A 44 10.14 6.87 -3.97
C LEU A 44 11.31 5.93 -4.20
N PHE A 45 11.63 5.74 -5.47
CA PHE A 45 12.73 4.91 -5.96
C PHE A 45 13.74 5.76 -6.70
N LYS A 46 15.02 5.41 -6.57
CA LYS A 46 16.07 6.00 -7.39
C LYS A 46 15.99 5.39 -8.78
N ARG A 47 15.97 6.23 -9.81
CA ARG A 47 15.94 5.75 -11.18
C ARG A 47 17.31 5.21 -11.59
N VAL A 48 17.32 4.06 -12.26
CA VAL A 48 18.54 3.45 -12.83
C VAL A 48 18.72 3.80 -14.31
N ASP A 49 17.64 4.16 -15.01
CA ASP A 49 17.65 4.52 -16.42
C ASP A 49 18.08 5.97 -16.66
N LYS A 50 17.79 6.87 -15.72
CA LYS A 50 18.17 8.29 -15.78
C LYS A 50 18.31 8.92 -14.40
N LYS A 51 18.97 10.08 -14.33
CA LYS A 51 19.07 10.86 -13.08
C LYS A 51 17.68 11.29 -12.60
N GLY A 52 17.31 10.92 -11.38
CA GLY A 52 16.07 11.33 -10.74
C GLY A 52 15.45 10.26 -9.87
N ARG A 53 14.18 10.45 -9.50
CA ARG A 53 13.37 9.49 -8.76
C ARG A 53 12.05 9.23 -9.48
N CYS A 54 11.46 8.06 -9.27
CA CYS A 54 10.08 7.75 -9.64
C CYS A 54 9.30 7.30 -8.41
N ALA A 55 7.98 7.48 -8.44
CA ALA A 55 7.09 7.05 -7.37
C ALA A 55 6.36 5.77 -7.76
N ALA A 56 6.34 4.78 -6.87
CA ALA A 56 5.32 3.75 -6.86
C ALA A 56 4.19 4.21 -5.95
N LEU A 57 2.94 4.02 -6.39
CA LEU A 57 1.75 4.46 -5.67
C LEU A 57 0.85 3.27 -5.38
N GLU A 58 0.41 3.17 -4.13
CA GLU A 58 -0.76 2.39 -3.76
C GLU A 58 -1.96 3.32 -3.73
N VAL A 59 -3.03 2.94 -4.41
CA VAL A 59 -4.24 3.77 -4.53
C VAL A 59 -5.44 2.97 -4.04
N LEU A 60 -6.07 3.49 -2.99
CA LEU A 60 -7.36 3.04 -2.48
C LEU A 60 -8.41 4.10 -2.75
N VAL A 61 -9.52 3.74 -3.38
CA VAL A 61 -10.71 4.61 -3.50
C VAL A 61 -11.79 4.10 -2.54
N ALA A 62 -12.42 5.00 -1.80
CA ALA A 62 -13.43 4.66 -0.80
C ALA A 62 -14.80 4.36 -1.45
N THR A 63 -14.90 3.19 -2.09
CA THR A 63 -16.15 2.62 -2.62
C THR A 63 -17.09 2.20 -1.49
N PRO A 64 -18.39 1.95 -1.74
CA PRO A 64 -19.31 1.47 -0.71
C PRO A 64 -18.81 0.22 0.03
N ALA A 65 -18.20 -0.73 -0.69
CA ALA A 65 -17.61 -1.93 -0.10
C ALA A 65 -16.44 -1.60 0.86
N VAL A 66 -15.49 -0.75 0.43
CA VAL A 66 -14.37 -0.31 1.27
C VAL A 66 -14.87 0.41 2.51
N ARG A 67 -15.85 1.31 2.37
CA ARG A 67 -16.46 2.03 3.52
C ARG A 67 -17.07 1.06 4.51
N ASN A 68 -17.75 0.02 4.02
CA ASN A 68 -18.31 -1.00 4.89
C ASN A 68 -17.23 -1.77 5.66
N LEU A 69 -16.13 -2.15 5.00
CA LEU A 69 -14.99 -2.79 5.67
C LEU A 69 -14.39 -1.90 6.75
N ILE A 70 -14.28 -0.59 6.50
CA ILE A 70 -13.82 0.37 7.51
C ILE A 70 -14.77 0.33 8.70
N ARG A 71 -16.09 0.49 8.49
CA ARG A 71 -17.11 0.51 9.55
C ARG A 71 -17.13 -0.76 10.39
N GLU A 72 -16.98 -1.92 9.76
CA GLU A 72 -16.97 -3.23 10.43
C GLU A 72 -15.61 -3.62 11.03
N SER A 73 -14.61 -2.73 11.00
CA SER A 73 -13.26 -3.00 11.50
C SER A 73 -12.57 -4.19 10.79
N LYS A 74 -12.84 -4.37 9.50
CA LYS A 74 -12.27 -5.42 8.63
C LYS A 74 -11.19 -4.85 7.70
N THR A 75 -10.34 -3.96 8.21
CA THR A 75 -9.33 -3.22 7.43
C THR A 75 -8.27 -4.12 6.80
N HIS A 76 -8.02 -5.31 7.36
CA HIS A 76 -7.17 -6.34 6.77
C HIS A 76 -7.63 -6.82 5.38
N GLN A 77 -8.93 -6.69 5.04
CA GLN A 77 -9.47 -7.07 3.73
C GLN A 77 -9.32 -5.97 2.65
N ILE A 78 -8.85 -4.78 3.03
CA ILE A 78 -8.71 -3.64 2.11
C ILE A 78 -7.79 -3.98 0.93
N SER A 79 -6.69 -4.72 1.16
CA SER A 79 -5.76 -5.10 0.08
C SER A 79 -6.46 -5.90 -1.01
N SER A 80 -7.36 -6.82 -0.64
CA SER A 80 -8.16 -7.59 -1.61
C SER A 80 -9.15 -6.69 -2.37
N MET A 81 -9.70 -5.66 -1.71
CA MET A 81 -10.55 -4.67 -2.40
C MET A 81 -9.76 -3.81 -3.39
N ILE A 82 -8.51 -3.45 -3.05
CA ILE A 82 -7.62 -2.73 -3.99
C ILE A 82 -7.35 -3.59 -5.23
N GLN A 83 -7.05 -4.88 -5.04
CA GLN A 83 -6.80 -5.82 -6.13
C GLN A 83 -7.98 -5.96 -7.09
N THR A 84 -9.21 -6.09 -6.57
CA THR A 84 -10.43 -6.22 -7.39
C THR A 84 -10.97 -4.87 -7.87
N GLY A 85 -10.47 -3.76 -7.30
CA GLY A 85 -10.90 -2.39 -7.56
C GLY A 85 -10.21 -1.69 -8.73
N LYS A 86 -9.48 -2.40 -9.60
CA LYS A 86 -8.72 -1.81 -10.73
C LYS A 86 -9.56 -0.90 -11.64
N GLN A 87 -10.83 -1.25 -11.85
CA GLN A 87 -11.78 -0.42 -12.62
C GLN A 87 -12.01 0.98 -12.03
N TYR A 88 -11.78 1.16 -10.73
CA TYR A 88 -11.85 2.44 -10.02
C TYR A 88 -10.49 3.15 -9.95
N GLY A 89 -9.48 2.68 -10.68
CA GLY A 89 -8.11 3.20 -10.62
C GLY A 89 -7.33 2.77 -9.37
N MET A 90 -7.80 1.74 -8.66
CA MET A 90 -7.07 1.19 -7.51
C MET A 90 -5.88 0.35 -7.97
N GLN A 91 -4.81 0.37 -7.17
CA GLN A 91 -3.57 -0.36 -7.44
C GLN A 91 -2.85 -0.67 -6.13
N LEU A 92 -2.33 -1.89 -5.98
CA LEU A 92 -1.46 -2.24 -4.86
C LEU A 92 -0.07 -1.65 -5.04
N LEU A 93 0.62 -1.36 -3.92
CA LEU A 93 1.99 -0.87 -3.97
C LEU A 93 2.91 -1.82 -4.76
N ASP A 94 2.84 -3.12 -4.47
CA ASP A 94 3.72 -4.11 -5.08
C ASP A 94 3.47 -4.26 -6.60
N ASP A 95 2.21 -4.09 -7.05
CA ASP A 95 1.89 -4.05 -8.48
C ASP A 95 2.57 -2.82 -9.13
N ALA A 96 2.50 -1.65 -8.49
CA ALA A 96 3.16 -0.44 -8.99
C ALA A 96 4.68 -0.58 -9.01
N ILE A 97 5.29 -1.20 -7.99
CA ILE A 97 6.74 -1.48 -7.96
C ILE A 97 7.11 -2.43 -9.10
N MET A 98 6.33 -3.50 -9.32
CA MET A 98 6.54 -4.45 -10.40
C MET A 98 6.49 -3.78 -11.78
N ASP A 99 5.54 -2.86 -12.00
CA ASP A 99 5.45 -2.10 -13.24
C ASP A 99 6.68 -1.21 -13.48
N LEU A 100 7.20 -0.55 -12.42
CA LEU A 100 8.42 0.25 -12.51
C LEU A 100 9.65 -0.61 -12.79
N TYR A 101 9.73 -1.80 -12.19
CA TYR A 101 10.80 -2.77 -12.42
C TYR A 101 10.77 -3.28 -13.86
N LYS A 102 9.61 -3.71 -14.36
CA LYS A 102 9.43 -4.19 -15.74
C LYS A 102 9.76 -3.13 -16.79
N LYS A 103 9.55 -1.84 -16.47
CA LYS A 103 9.96 -0.72 -17.32
C LYS A 103 11.47 -0.46 -17.31
N GLY A 104 12.24 -1.16 -16.47
CA GLY A 104 13.67 -0.95 -16.27
C GLY A 104 14.00 0.34 -15.53
N TRP A 105 13.04 0.94 -14.81
CA TRP A 105 13.25 2.24 -14.15
C TRP A 105 13.91 2.08 -12.78
N ILE A 106 13.78 0.92 -12.14
CA ILE A 106 14.31 0.63 -10.80
C ILE A 106 15.08 -0.69 -10.80
N SER A 107 16.04 -0.86 -9.89
CA SER A 107 16.77 -2.13 -9.74
C SER A 107 15.93 -3.18 -9.00
N PRO A 108 16.19 -4.49 -9.24
CA PRO A 108 15.63 -5.56 -8.44
C PRO A 108 15.88 -5.38 -6.94
N ASP A 109 17.08 -4.94 -6.56
CA ASP A 109 17.47 -4.72 -5.17
C ASP A 109 16.63 -3.64 -4.49
N GLU A 110 16.40 -2.50 -5.15
CA GLU A 110 15.52 -1.46 -4.61
C GLU A 110 14.06 -1.94 -4.54
N ALA A 111 13.59 -2.66 -5.57
CA ALA A 111 12.25 -3.21 -5.59
C ALA A 111 12.02 -4.16 -4.41
N TYR A 112 12.92 -5.12 -4.19
CA TYR A 112 12.88 -6.04 -3.06
C TYR A 112 12.98 -5.33 -1.70
N ALA A 113 13.85 -4.33 -1.58
CA ALA A 113 14.06 -3.64 -0.31
C ALA A 113 12.83 -2.87 0.17
N LYS A 114 12.02 -2.33 -0.75
CA LYS A 114 10.89 -1.44 -0.45
C LYS A 114 9.50 -2.04 -0.71
N ALA A 115 9.42 -3.26 -1.25
CA ALA A 115 8.16 -3.97 -1.43
C ALA A 115 7.53 -4.40 -0.10
N ASN A 116 6.20 -4.47 -0.07
CA ASN A 116 5.45 -5.03 1.05
C ASN A 116 5.60 -6.56 1.06
N ASN A 117 5.40 -7.21 -0.09
CA ASN A 117 5.68 -8.64 -0.27
C ASN A 117 7.01 -8.85 -0.99
N LYS A 118 8.06 -9.04 -0.18
CA LYS A 118 9.42 -9.30 -0.67
C LYS A 118 9.55 -10.58 -1.50
N GLY A 119 8.71 -11.58 -1.24
CA GLY A 119 8.74 -12.86 -1.96
C GLY A 119 8.51 -12.70 -3.47
N ILE A 120 7.68 -11.73 -3.86
CA ILE A 120 7.42 -11.42 -5.28
C ILE A 120 8.70 -10.96 -6.00
N PHE A 121 9.59 -10.24 -5.31
CA PHE A 121 10.76 -9.63 -5.92
C PHE A 121 12.06 -10.41 -5.73
N ARG A 122 12.08 -11.36 -4.77
CA ARG A 122 13.24 -12.22 -4.48
C ARG A 122 13.80 -12.93 -5.71
N PRO A 123 13.00 -13.50 -6.64
CA PRO A 123 13.52 -14.19 -7.83
C PRO A 123 14.29 -13.28 -8.81
N PHE A 124 14.13 -11.96 -8.70
CA PHE A 124 14.83 -11.01 -9.58
C PHE A 124 16.18 -10.56 -9.02
N LEU A 125 16.54 -10.96 -7.79
CA LEU A 125 17.81 -10.61 -7.17
C LEU A 125 18.95 -11.45 -7.77
N LYS A 126 20.08 -10.80 -8.03
CA LYS A 126 21.32 -11.50 -8.43
C LYS A 126 21.93 -12.31 -7.28
N THR A 127 21.76 -11.82 -6.05
CA THR A 127 22.27 -12.44 -4.84
C THR A 127 21.18 -12.37 -3.77
N PRO A 128 20.22 -13.31 -3.77
CA PRO A 128 19.14 -13.33 -2.79
C PRO A 128 19.72 -13.57 -1.38
N PRO A 129 19.29 -12.81 -0.35
CA PRO A 129 19.68 -13.08 1.04
C PRO A 129 19.29 -14.49 1.47
N SER A 130 20.05 -15.15 2.35
CA SER A 130 19.66 -16.45 2.90
C SER A 130 18.30 -16.35 3.61
N ASP A 131 17.36 -17.23 3.26
CA ASP A 131 16.09 -17.32 3.97
C ASP A 131 16.26 -18.28 5.14
N PHE A 132 16.01 -17.80 6.36
CA PHE A 132 16.11 -18.63 7.57
C PHE A 132 14.94 -19.62 7.72
N THR A 133 13.92 -19.53 6.87
CA THR A 133 12.78 -20.47 6.81
C THR A 133 12.97 -21.61 5.81
N GLU A 134 14.05 -21.58 5.01
CA GLU A 134 14.41 -22.64 4.04
C GLU A 134 15.34 -23.71 4.66
N ALA A 135 15.11 -24.08 5.93
CA ALA A 135 15.83 -25.15 6.65
C ALA A 135 14.95 -26.39 6.87
#